data_AF-A0A9D8JQ31-F1
#
_entry.id   AF-A0A9D8JQ31-F1
#
_cell.length_a   1.000
_cell.length_b   1.000
_cell.length_c   1.000
_cell.angle_alpha   90.00
_cell.angle_beta   90.00
_cell.angle_gamma   90.00
#
_symmetry.space_group_name_H-M   'P 1'
#
loop_
_entity.id
_entity.type
_entity.pdbx_description
1 polymer ?
#
loop_
_entity_poly.entity_id
_entity_poly.type
_entity_poly.pdbx_seq_one_letter_code
_entity_poly.pdbx_strand_id
1 'polypeptide(L)'
;MAVTTMADLKQAIFDMHGCDAVWVEAVPVSEQFLGKTVWKGMVQVFDPIGHPTASRCYAWAHTSKDRGRSFVAMLHQGAIDSPQAAVKAAIAQQLKRYRA
;
A
#
# COMPACT_ATOMS: atom_id res chain seq x y z
N MET A 1 16.38 -10.43 -9.01
CA MET A 1 15.39 -9.79 -8.12
C MET A 1 14.39 -9.07 -9.00
N ALA A 2 13.10 -9.40 -8.95
CA ALA A 2 12.10 -8.65 -9.72
C ALA A 2 12.01 -7.24 -9.14
N VAL A 3 12.35 -6.21 -9.93
CA VAL A 3 12.15 -4.80 -9.54
C VAL A 3 10.64 -4.52 -9.55
N THR A 4 10.11 -3.73 -8.60
CA THR A 4 8.69 -3.35 -8.65
C THR A 4 8.58 -2.22 -9.65
N THR A 5 7.77 -2.39 -10.68
CA THR A 5 7.51 -1.28 -11.61
C THR A 5 6.29 -0.48 -11.16
N MET A 6 6.20 0.77 -11.60
CA MET A 6 4.99 1.57 -11.38
C MET A 6 3.77 0.96 -12.07
N ALA A 7 3.98 0.28 -13.20
CA ALA A 7 2.93 -0.44 -13.92
C ALA A 7 2.37 -1.60 -13.08
N ASP A 8 3.22 -2.35 -12.37
CA ASP A 8 2.78 -3.42 -11.47
C ASP A 8 1.84 -2.87 -10.37
N LEU A 9 2.17 -1.69 -9.83
CA LEU A 9 1.36 -1.05 -8.79
C LEU A 9 0.05 -0.49 -9.34
N LYS A 10 0.06 0.11 -10.54
CA LYS A 10 -1.16 0.54 -11.22
C LYS A 10 -2.07 -0.65 -11.51
N GLN A 11 -1.52 -1.77 -11.98
CA GLN A 11 -2.27 -2.99 -12.20
C GLN A 11 -2.88 -3.51 -10.89
N ALA A 12 -2.11 -3.52 -9.79
CA ALA A 12 -2.64 -3.91 -8.49
C ALA A 12 -3.76 -2.99 -7.98
N ILE A 13 -3.68 -1.68 -8.23
CA ILE A 13 -4.76 -0.73 -7.90
C ILE A 13 -6.01 -1.05 -8.71
N PHE A 14 -5.85 -1.29 -10.02
CA PHE A 14 -6.96 -1.67 -10.89
C PHE A 14 -7.60 -2.99 -10.43
N ASP A 15 -6.81 -4.02 -10.15
CA ASP A 15 -7.30 -5.32 -9.73
C ASP A 15 -8.05 -5.27 -8.39
N MET A 16 -7.62 -4.41 -7.45
CA MET A 16 -8.23 -4.30 -6.12
C MET A 16 -9.42 -3.34 -6.05
N HIS A 17 -9.37 -2.24 -6.81
CA HIS A 17 -10.31 -1.12 -6.67
C HIS A 17 -11.08 -0.77 -7.95
N GLY A 18 -10.78 -1.44 -9.06
CA GLY A 18 -11.51 -1.30 -10.33
C GLY A 18 -11.29 0.04 -11.05
N CYS A 19 -10.26 0.79 -10.69
CA CYS A 19 -9.96 2.10 -11.27
C CYS A 19 -8.51 2.22 -11.73
N ASP A 20 -8.28 3.00 -12.79
CA ASP A 20 -6.93 3.42 -13.19
C ASP A 20 -6.38 4.44 -12.18
N ALA A 21 -5.07 4.71 -12.25
CA ALA A 21 -4.39 5.58 -11.30
C ALA A 21 -3.18 6.32 -11.92
N VAL A 22 -2.98 7.58 -11.52
CA VAL A 22 -1.83 8.41 -11.91
C VAL A 22 -0.83 8.45 -10.76
N TRP A 23 0.45 8.21 -11.03
CA TRP A 23 1.48 8.31 -9.99
C TRP A 23 1.75 9.76 -9.63
N VAL A 24 1.99 10.03 -8.35
CA VAL A 24 2.18 11.37 -7.79
C VAL A 24 3.57 11.52 -7.23
N GLU A 25 3.92 10.69 -6.25
CA GLU A 25 5.20 10.77 -5.54
C GLU A 25 5.55 9.45 -4.85
N ALA A 26 6.80 9.38 -4.37
CA ALA A 26 7.30 8.29 -3.53
C ALA A 26 7.64 8.83 -2.15
N VAL A 27 7.00 8.28 -1.11
CA VAL A 27 7.19 8.71 0.28
C VAL A 27 7.93 7.62 1.07
N PRO A 28 9.12 7.91 1.64
CA PRO A 28 9.78 6.98 2.54
C PRO A 28 9.01 6.88 3.85
N VAL A 29 8.62 5.67 4.23
CA VAL A 29 7.89 5.39 5.47
C VAL A 29 8.73 4.45 6.33
N SER A 30 8.79 4.77 7.62
CA SER A 30 9.38 3.93 8.65
C SER A 30 8.38 3.82 9.80
N GLU A 31 7.73 2.68 9.91
CA GLU A 31 6.76 2.39 10.97
C GLU A 31 7.47 1.70 12.14
N GLN A 32 7.26 2.23 13.34
CA GLN A 32 7.90 1.73 14.55
C GLN A 32 6.84 1.35 15.58
N PHE A 33 7.03 0.21 16.23
CA PHE A 33 6.21 -0.24 17.34
C PHE A 33 7.11 -0.64 18.51
N LEU A 34 6.86 -0.08 19.69
CA LEU A 34 7.68 -0.28 20.89
C LEU A 34 9.19 -0.05 20.65
N GLY A 35 9.54 0.99 19.91
CA GLY A 35 10.93 1.35 19.57
C GLY A 35 11.60 0.42 18.54
N LYS A 36 10.89 -0.55 17.97
CA LYS A 36 11.39 -1.43 16.92
C LYS A 36 10.76 -1.07 15.58
N THR A 37 11.58 -0.98 14.53
CA THR A 37 11.07 -0.80 13.17
C THR A 37 10.34 -2.07 12.75
N VAL A 38 9.02 -1.98 12.55
CA VAL A 38 8.18 -3.10 12.10
C VAL A 38 7.98 -3.09 10.60
N TRP A 39 8.15 -1.93 9.96
CA TRP A 39 8.13 -1.81 8.51
C TRP A 39 8.97 -0.61 8.08
N LYS A 40 9.71 -0.75 6.97
CA LYS A 40 10.44 0.36 6.34
C LYS A 40 10.49 0.16 4.84
N GLY A 41 10.16 1.20 4.07
CA GLY A 41 10.11 1.12 2.62
C GLY A 41 9.57 2.39 1.97
N MET A 42 9.44 2.35 0.64
CA MET A 42 8.81 3.41 -0.13
C MET A 42 7.34 3.08 -0.36
N VAL A 43 6.47 4.03 -0.02
CA VAL A 43 5.06 4.02 -0.40
C VAL A 43 4.90 4.89 -1.63
N GLN A 44 4.33 4.34 -2.69
CA GLN A 44 3.98 5.10 -3.89
C GLN A 44 2.58 5.67 -3.71
N VAL A 45 2.43 6.98 -3.97
CA VAL A 45 1.16 7.69 -3.90
C VAL A 45 0.60 7.84 -5.30
N PHE A 46 -0.70 7.57 -5.44
CA PHE A 46 -1.42 7.66 -6.70
C PHE A 46 -2.73 8.42 -6.56
N ASP A 47 -3.19 9.01 -7.67
CA ASP A 47 -4.52 9.57 -7.83
C ASP A 47 -5.39 8.60 -8.62
N PRO A 48 -6.39 7.95 -7.99
CA PRO A 48 -7.29 7.05 -8.71
C PRO A 48 -8.24 7.86 -9.61
N ILE A 49 -8.42 7.40 -10.85
CA ILE A 49 -9.27 8.05 -11.86
C ILE A 49 -10.66 7.44 -11.77
N GLY A 50 -11.66 8.26 -11.43
CA GLY A 50 -13.07 7.84 -11.42
C GLY A 50 -13.49 7.01 -10.20
N HIS A 51 -12.64 6.88 -9.17
CA HIS A 51 -13.04 6.23 -7.93
C HIS A 51 -14.06 7.10 -7.17
N PRO A 52 -15.20 6.55 -6.70
CA PRO A 52 -16.34 7.35 -6.24
C PRO A 52 -16.06 8.19 -4.97
N THR A 53 -15.08 7.80 -4.16
CA THR A 53 -14.92 8.33 -2.79
C THR A 53 -13.49 8.58 -2.34
N ALA A 54 -12.49 8.25 -3.16
CA ALA A 54 -11.08 8.34 -2.75
C ALA A 54 -10.33 9.25 -3.71
N SER A 55 -9.59 10.21 -3.17
CA SER A 55 -8.76 11.14 -3.95
C SER A 55 -7.30 10.68 -4.06
N ARG A 56 -6.88 9.73 -3.21
CA ARG A 56 -5.52 9.14 -3.21
C ARG A 56 -5.59 7.62 -2.99
N CYS A 57 -4.59 6.93 -3.49
CA CYS A 57 -4.30 5.52 -3.20
C CYS A 57 -2.82 5.35 -2.86
N TYR A 58 -2.52 4.54 -1.84
CA TYR A 58 -1.19 4.26 -1.35
C TYR A 58 -0.82 2.83 -1.68
N ALA A 59 0.23 2.62 -2.47
CA ALA A 59 0.60 1.28 -2.94
C ALA A 59 2.09 0.97 -2.79
N TRP A 60 2.39 -0.30 -2.50
CA TRP A 60 3.74 -0.82 -2.45
C TRP A 60 3.75 -2.34 -2.68
N ALA A 61 4.92 -2.87 -3.04
CA ALA A 61 5.15 -4.30 -3.04
C ALA A 61 5.72 -4.74 -1.69
N HIS A 62 5.31 -5.92 -1.24
CA HIS A 62 5.85 -6.61 -0.08
C HIS A 62 6.25 -8.02 -0.49
N THR A 63 7.47 -8.43 -0.16
CA THR A 63 7.95 -9.78 -0.42
C THR A 63 7.94 -10.57 0.88
N SER A 64 7.17 -11.66 0.91
CA SER A 64 7.23 -12.65 1.99
C SER A 64 8.00 -13.88 1.54
N LYS A 65 8.69 -14.55 2.48
CA LYS A 65 9.37 -15.82 2.22
C LYS A 65 8.40 -16.91 1.73
N ASP A 66 7.19 -16.93 2.28
CA ASP A 66 6.25 -18.04 2.06
C ASP A 66 5.31 -17.80 0.88
N ARG A 67 5.05 -16.55 0.53
CA ARG A 67 4.06 -16.16 -0.50
C ARG A 67 4.65 -15.43 -1.70
N GLY A 68 5.98 -15.27 -1.73
CA GLY A 68 6.64 -14.47 -2.74
C GLY A 68 6.23 -13.00 -2.67
N ARG A 69 6.22 -12.33 -3.83
CA ARG A 69 5.84 -10.93 -3.96
C ARG A 69 4.33 -10.77 -3.91
N SER A 70 3.84 -9.84 -3.10
CA SER A 70 2.46 -9.41 -3.08
C SER A 70 2.40 -7.89 -3.14
N PHE A 71 1.28 -7.36 -3.66
CA PHE A 71 1.03 -5.93 -3.71
C PHE A 71 0.02 -5.54 -2.64
N VAL A 72 0.15 -4.31 -2.15
CA VAL A 72 -0.80 -3.68 -1.25
C VAL A 72 -1.23 -2.37 -1.92
N ALA A 73 -2.53 -2.08 -1.92
CA ALA A 73 -3.10 -0.82 -2.38
C ALA A 73 -4.21 -0.38 -1.42
N MET A 74 -4.00 0.73 -0.72
CA MET A 74 -4.89 1.26 0.31
C MET A 74 -5.48 2.59 -0.15
N LEU A 75 -6.81 2.70 -0.22
CA LEU A 75 -7.48 3.96 -0.54
C LEU A 75 -7.38 4.94 0.62
N HIS A 76 -7.20 6.22 0.32
CA HIS A 76 -7.26 7.29 1.30
C HIS A 76 -8.72 7.52 1.74
N GLN A 77 -9.10 6.91 2.86
CA GLN A 77 -10.45 6.91 3.40
C GLN A 77 -10.44 6.75 4.92
N GLY A 78 -11.30 7.51 5.61
CA GLY A 78 -11.46 7.41 7.06
C GLY A 78 -10.14 7.63 7.80
N ALA A 79 -9.71 6.62 8.56
CA ALA A 79 -8.45 6.67 9.31
C ALA A 79 -7.19 6.46 8.45
N ILE A 80 -7.33 6.19 7.14
CA ILE A 80 -6.21 6.11 6.20
C ILE A 80 -6.10 7.47 5.51
N ASP A 81 -5.41 8.40 6.17
CA ASP A 81 -5.25 9.79 5.71
C ASP A 81 -3.83 10.11 5.23
N SER A 82 -2.93 9.13 5.25
CA SER A 82 -1.50 9.33 4.99
C SER A 82 -0.81 8.02 4.58
N PRO A 83 0.36 8.08 3.92
CA PRO A 83 1.17 6.89 3.64
C PRO A 83 1.50 6.07 4.89
N GLN A 84 1.79 6.74 6.01
CA GLN A 84 2.05 6.09 7.30
C GLN A 84 0.80 5.36 7.80
N ALA A 85 -0.38 6.01 7.77
CA ALA A 85 -1.63 5.39 8.19
C ALA A 85 -1.99 4.18 7.31
N ALA A 86 -1.71 4.23 6.00
CA ALA A 86 -1.89 3.11 5.10
C ALA A 86 -1.02 1.90 5.49
N VAL A 87 0.26 2.12 5.81
CA VAL A 87 1.15 1.05 6.28
C VAL A 87 0.64 0.45 7.60
N LYS A 88 0.26 1.29 8.58
CA LYS A 88 -0.32 0.81 9.85
C LYS A 88 -1.57 -0.04 9.61
N ALA A 89 -2.48 0.42 8.77
CA ALA A 89 -3.71 -0.28 8.44
C ALA A 89 -3.43 -1.62 7.75
N ALA A 90 -2.48 -1.66 6.82
CA ALA A 90 -2.08 -2.90 6.14
C ALA A 90 -1.47 -3.94 7.10
N ILE A 91 -0.59 -3.50 8.03
CA ILE A 91 -0.04 -4.37 9.08
C ILE A 91 -1.17 -4.92 9.97
N ALA A 92 -2.12 -4.07 10.38
CA ALA A 92 -3.26 -4.50 11.18
C ALA A 92 -4.13 -5.53 10.45
N GLN A 93 -4.37 -5.35 9.14
CA GLN A 93 -5.11 -6.33 8.32
C GLN A 93 -4.35 -7.67 8.21
N GLN A 94 -3.04 -7.64 7.99
CA GLN A 94 -2.21 -8.85 7.97
C GLN A 94 -2.29 -9.60 9.29
N LEU A 95 -2.16 -8.91 10.43
CA LEU A 95 -2.26 -9.51 11.76
C LEU A 95 -3.61 -10.16 12.01
N LYS A 96 -4.71 -9.53 11.56
CA LYS A 96 -6.06 -10.13 11.64
C LYS A 96 -6.13 -11.42 10.84
N ARG A 97 -5.53 -11.46 9.64
CA ARG A 97 -5.51 -12.64 8.78
C ARG A 97 -4.69 -13.82 9.35
N TYR A 98 -3.70 -13.56 10.20
CA TYR A 98 -2.94 -14.61 10.90
C TYR A 98 -3.65 -15.15 12.14
N ARG A 99 -4.67 -14.43 12.65
CA ARG A 99 -5.46 -14.84 13.84
C ARG A 99 -6.76 -15.57 13.49
N ALA A 100 -7.17 -15.51 12.23
CA ALA A 100 -8.34 -16.20 11.69
C ALA A 100 -7.93 -17.52 11.03
#